data_AF-A0AAF3EX12-F1
#
_entry.id   AF-A0AAF3EX12-F1
#
_cell.length_a   1.000
_cell.length_b   1.000
_cell.length_c   1.000
_cell.angle_alpha   90.00
_cell.angle_beta   90.00
_cell.angle_gamma   90.00
#
_symmetry.space_group_name_H-M   'P 1'
#
loop_
_entity.id
_entity.type
_entity.pdbx_description
1 polymer ?
#
loop_
_entity_poly.entity_id
_entity_poly.type
_entity_poly.pdbx_seq_one_letter_code
_entity_poly.pdbx_strand_id
1 'polypeptide(L)'
;MKFMQGLVAQHSSEDCTWGINVPFPVDAFAQSLLIAVNGYKPDVKLVDKYIRPRNMPILINDSDAGLSINVLRPDCDYGWEPAGDYCFKWTLIFRDYYNAAAYCHSVGAMLADDLTQDKHDF
;
A
#
# COMPACT_ATOMS: atom_id res chain seq x y z
N MET A 1 -11.45 8.32 -19.39
CA MET A 1 -10.73 7.25 -18.66
C MET A 1 -9.38 7.06 -19.33
N LYS A 2 -8.28 7.39 -18.65
CA LYS A 2 -6.93 7.00 -19.09
C LYS A 2 -6.61 5.69 -18.42
N PHE A 3 -6.60 4.61 -19.18
CA PHE A 3 -6.12 3.32 -18.68
C PHE A 3 -4.59 3.36 -18.64
N MET A 4 -3.99 2.98 -17.51
CA MET A 4 -2.54 2.73 -17.44
C MET A 4 -2.25 1.45 -18.22
N GLN A 5 -2.04 1.58 -19.52
CA GLN A 5 -1.72 0.45 -20.39
C GLN A 5 -0.54 0.84 -21.27
N GLY A 6 0.64 0.82 -20.66
CA GLY A 6 1.92 0.89 -21.34
C GLY A 6 2.87 -0.02 -20.60
N LEU A 7 3.61 -0.86 -21.33
CA LEU A 7 4.74 -1.59 -20.76
C LEU A 7 5.76 -0.58 -20.26
N VAL A 8 5.95 -0.51 -18.94
CA VAL A 8 6.86 0.46 -18.31
C VAL A 8 8.30 -0.07 -18.26
N ALA A 9 8.47 -1.36 -17.99
CA ALA A 9 9.75 -2.02 -17.92
C ALA A 9 9.62 -3.50 -18.29
N GLN A 10 10.64 -4.06 -18.96
CA GLN A 10 10.75 -5.48 -19.24
C GLN A 10 12.19 -5.91 -19.00
N HIS A 11 12.35 -7.01 -18.27
CA HIS A 11 13.64 -7.62 -18.00
C HIS A 11 13.55 -9.12 -18.28
N SER A 12 14.64 -9.68 -18.80
CA SER A 12 14.81 -11.12 -19.00
C SER A 12 16.19 -11.53 -18.49
N SER A 13 16.26 -12.64 -17.76
CA SER A 13 17.52 -13.28 -17.38
C SER A 13 17.40 -14.77 -17.63
N GLU A 14 18.51 -15.41 -17.99
CA GLU A 14 18.60 -16.87 -18.08
C GLU A 14 18.85 -17.51 -16.69
N ASP A 15 19.42 -16.74 -15.77
CA ASP A 15 19.67 -17.14 -14.38
C ASP A 15 18.98 -16.15 -13.41
N CYS A 16 18.00 -16.67 -12.66
CA CYS A 16 17.25 -15.92 -11.66
C CYS A 16 17.65 -16.27 -10.22
N THR A 17 18.73 -17.03 -10.01
CA THR A 17 19.15 -17.54 -8.70
C THR A 17 19.41 -16.41 -7.69
N TRP A 18 19.91 -15.26 -8.18
CA TRP A 18 20.23 -14.09 -7.36
C TRP A 18 19.12 -13.03 -7.30
N GLY A 19 17.97 -13.30 -7.95
CA GLY A 19 16.86 -12.36 -8.09
C GLY A 19 17.11 -11.25 -9.13
N ILE A 20 16.01 -10.70 -9.65
CA ILE A 20 16.04 -9.57 -10.60
C ILE A 20 15.40 -8.37 -9.91
N ASN A 21 16.16 -7.28 -9.75
CA ASN A 21 15.64 -6.03 -9.20
C ASN A 21 15.15 -5.13 -10.34
N VAL A 22 13.86 -4.84 -10.36
CA VAL A 22 13.23 -3.95 -11.34
C VAL A 22 12.76 -2.68 -10.63
N PRO A 23 13.47 -1.54 -10.77
CA PRO A 23 12.99 -0.28 -10.22
C PRO A 23 11.86 0.26 -11.09
N PHE A 24 10.74 0.64 -10.48
CA PHE A 24 9.65 1.35 -11.15
C PHE A 24 9.33 2.64 -10.41
N PRO A 25 9.20 3.77 -11.12
CA PRO A 25 8.74 5.01 -10.51
C PRO A 25 7.24 4.88 -10.21
N VAL A 26 6.88 4.77 -8.93
CA VAL A 26 5.49 5.00 -8.51
C VAL A 26 5.31 6.51 -8.52
N ASP A 27 4.81 7.06 -9.62
CA ASP A 27 4.39 8.47 -9.62
C ASP A 27 3.12 8.62 -8.76
N ALA A 28 2.82 9.86 -8.34
CA ALA A 28 1.68 10.16 -7.47
C ALA A 28 0.30 9.84 -8.10
N PHE A 29 0.25 9.38 -9.35
CA PHE A 29 -0.98 9.07 -10.09
C PHE A 29 -1.07 7.60 -10.52
N ALA A 30 -0.03 6.79 -10.29
CA ALA A 30 -0.05 5.36 -10.55
C ALA A 30 -0.88 4.66 -9.47
N GLN A 31 -2.15 4.39 -9.79
CA GLN A 31 -3.10 3.77 -8.86
C GLN A 31 -2.96 2.24 -8.79
N SER A 32 -2.32 1.62 -9.77
CA SER A 32 -2.17 0.17 -9.89
C SER A 32 -0.98 -0.17 -10.77
N LEU A 33 -0.36 -1.32 -10.49
CA LEU A 33 0.74 -1.88 -11.25
C LEU A 33 0.40 -3.34 -11.59
N LEU A 34 0.55 -3.71 -12.85
CA LEU A 34 0.46 -5.10 -13.28
C LEU A 34 1.87 -5.64 -13.50
N ILE A 35 2.25 -6.68 -12.75
CA ILE A 35 3.54 -7.36 -12.89
C ILE A 35 3.25 -8.76 -13.45
N ALA A 36 3.76 -9.03 -14.64
CA ALA A 36 3.74 -10.37 -15.22
C ALA A 36 5.13 -11.00 -15.09
N VAL A 37 5.22 -12.11 -14.36
CA VAL A 37 6.47 -12.87 -14.18
C VAL A 37 6.28 -14.25 -14.77
N ASN A 38 7.20 -14.64 -15.65
CA ASN A 38 7.21 -15.98 -16.24
C ASN A 38 8.51 -16.69 -15.84
N GLY A 39 8.40 -17.88 -15.25
CA GLY A 39 9.53 -18.64 -14.76
C GLY A 39 9.10 -19.83 -13.90
N TYR A 40 10.07 -20.63 -13.46
CA TYR A 40 9.82 -21.73 -12.54
C TYR A 40 9.73 -21.21 -11.10
N LYS A 41 8.55 -21.33 -10.47
CA LYS A 41 8.27 -20.90 -9.09
C LYS A 41 8.73 -19.46 -8.79
N PRO A 42 8.22 -18.45 -9.51
CA PRO A 42 8.58 -17.06 -9.25
C PRO A 42 8.11 -16.63 -7.86
N ASP A 43 8.94 -15.87 -7.16
CA ASP A 43 8.62 -15.19 -5.90
C ASP A 43 8.83 -13.69 -6.11
N VAL A 44 7.78 -12.89 -5.88
CA VAL A 44 7.79 -11.45 -6.12
C VAL A 44 7.76 -10.73 -4.78
N LYS A 45 8.82 -9.96 -4.50
CA LYS A 45 8.94 -9.15 -3.30
C LYS A 45 9.05 -7.69 -3.67
N LEU A 46 8.24 -6.87 -3.02
CA LEU A 46 8.36 -5.42 -3.11
C LEU A 46 9.27 -4.95 -1.99
N VAL A 47 10.31 -4.22 -2.38
CA VAL A 47 11.28 -3.65 -1.47
C VAL A 47 11.33 -2.14 -1.63
N ASP A 48 11.67 -1.43 -0.56
CA ASP A 48 11.90 0.01 -0.64
C ASP A 48 13.30 0.35 -1.20
N LYS A 49 13.63 1.65 -1.24
CA LYS A 49 14.94 2.14 -1.70
C LYS A 49 16.15 1.65 -0.88
N TYR A 50 15.90 1.04 0.28
CA TYR A 50 16.90 0.46 1.18
C TYR A 50 16.85 -1.08 1.19
N ILE A 51 16.14 -1.70 0.24
CA ILE A 51 15.98 -3.17 0.13
C ILE A 51 15.26 -3.76 1.36
N ARG A 52 14.44 -2.96 2.05
CA ARG A 52 13.62 -3.47 3.15
C ARG A 52 12.33 -4.04 2.57
N PRO A 53 11.96 -5.29 2.90
CA PRO A 53 10.72 -5.87 2.42
C PRO A 53 9.53 -5.07 2.94
N ARG A 54 8.58 -4.76 2.06
CA ARG A 54 7.30 -4.18 2.43
C ARG A 54 6.27 -5.30 2.54
N ASN A 55 5.42 -5.19 3.55
CA ASN A 55 4.29 -6.11 3.66
C ASN A 55 3.29 -5.82 2.53
N MET A 56 2.91 -6.85 1.80
CA MET A 56 1.92 -6.78 0.73
C MET A 56 0.83 -7.80 1.06
N PRO A 57 -0.23 -7.39 1.77
CA PRO A 57 -1.36 -8.28 1.98
C PRO A 57 -1.95 -8.71 0.64
N ILE A 58 -2.16 -10.03 0.51
CA ILE A 58 -2.83 -10.63 -0.63
C ILE A 58 -4.33 -10.40 -0.46
N LEU A 59 -4.95 -9.67 -1.38
CA LEU A 59 -6.41 -9.52 -1.42
C LEU A 59 -7.08 -10.72 -2.09
N ILE A 60 -6.52 -11.13 -3.23
CA ILE A 60 -7.06 -12.21 -4.06
C ILE A 60 -5.89 -13.06 -4.52
N ASN A 61 -6.02 -14.37 -4.37
CA ASN A 61 -5.10 -15.35 -4.89
C ASN A 61 -5.88 -16.36 -5.73
N ASP A 62 -5.52 -16.46 -7.00
CA ASP A 62 -5.99 -17.50 -7.91
C ASP A 62 -4.80 -18.38 -8.26
N SER A 63 -4.69 -19.52 -7.57
CA SER A 63 -3.61 -20.48 -7.79
C SER A 63 -3.71 -21.21 -9.13
N ASP A 64 -4.92 -21.33 -9.70
CA ASP A 64 -5.13 -22.03 -10.97
C ASP A 64 -4.68 -21.16 -12.14
N ALA A 65 -4.95 -19.85 -12.08
CA ALA A 65 -4.47 -18.88 -13.06
C ALA A 65 -3.06 -18.35 -12.76
N GLY A 66 -2.51 -18.61 -11.57
CA GLY A 66 -1.23 -18.05 -11.13
C GLY A 66 -1.27 -16.53 -10.92
N LEU A 67 -2.44 -15.98 -10.57
CA LEU A 67 -2.68 -14.54 -10.41
C LEU A 67 -2.80 -14.20 -8.92
N SER A 68 -2.15 -13.10 -8.50
CA SER A 68 -2.42 -12.51 -7.19
C SER A 68 -2.61 -11.00 -7.30
N ILE A 69 -3.58 -10.49 -6.54
CA ILE A 69 -3.79 -9.05 -6.36
C ILE A 69 -3.34 -8.71 -4.95
N ASN A 70 -2.37 -7.82 -4.87
CA ASN A 70 -1.77 -7.38 -3.63
C ASN A 70 -1.99 -5.88 -3.49
N VAL A 71 -2.20 -5.40 -2.27
CA VAL A 71 -2.31 -3.96 -2.00
C VAL A 71 -1.06 -3.48 -1.29
N LEU A 72 -0.43 -2.47 -1.88
CA LEU A 72 0.61 -1.70 -1.21
C LEU A 72 -0.03 -0.48 -0.56
N ARG A 73 0.18 -0.32 0.75
CA ARG A 73 -0.24 0.88 1.47
C ARG A 73 0.98 1.71 1.89
N PRO A 74 0.91 3.05 1.86
CA PRO A 74 1.90 3.88 2.53
C PRO A 74 1.94 3.55 4.02
N ASP A 75 3.12 3.70 4.63
CA ASP A 75 3.21 3.67 6.09
C ASP A 75 2.56 4.97 6.64
N CYS A 76 2.02 4.91 7.86
CA CYS A 76 1.44 6.08 8.50
C CYS A 76 2.51 7.14 8.80
N ASP A 77 2.11 8.42 8.73
CA ASP A 77 2.98 9.54 9.09
C ASP A 77 3.40 9.48 10.57
N TYR A 78 4.48 10.19 10.91
CA TYR A 78 4.98 10.22 12.28
C TYR A 78 3.91 10.66 13.29
N GLY A 79 3.72 9.86 14.34
CA GLY A 79 2.72 10.09 15.38
C GLY A 79 1.30 9.71 14.97
N TRP A 80 1.15 8.96 13.88
CA TRP A 80 -0.06 8.24 13.51
C TRP A 80 0.20 6.73 13.62
N GLU A 81 -0.83 5.99 14.00
CA GLU A 81 -0.78 4.55 14.20
C GLU A 81 -1.68 3.84 13.18
N PRO A 82 -1.22 2.75 12.56
CA PRO A 82 -2.03 2.01 11.60
C PRO A 82 -3.10 1.19 12.30
N ALA A 83 -4.36 1.30 11.86
CA ALA A 83 -5.42 0.35 12.19
C ALA A 83 -6.24 0.04 10.93
N GLY A 84 -6.17 -1.22 10.49
CA GLY A 84 -6.76 -1.69 9.24
C GLY A 84 -6.26 -0.93 8.01
N ASP A 85 -7.17 -0.18 7.39
CA ASP A 85 -6.94 0.57 6.16
C ASP A 85 -6.60 2.05 6.41
N TYR A 86 -6.55 2.47 7.67
CA TYR A 86 -6.45 3.87 8.07
C TYR A 86 -5.30 4.11 9.04
N CYS A 87 -4.91 5.39 9.13
CA CYS A 87 -3.98 5.88 10.13
C CYS A 87 -4.78 6.68 11.17
N PHE A 88 -4.65 6.32 12.43
CA PHE A 88 -5.30 6.97 13.55
C PHE A 88 -4.32 7.78 14.37
N LYS A 89 -4.82 8.83 15.03
CA LYS A 89 -4.01 9.63 15.93
C LYS A 89 -4.83 10.05 17.12
N TRP A 90 -4.36 9.65 18.29
CA TRP A 90 -4.93 10.11 19.55
C TRP A 90 -4.44 11.54 19.85
N THR A 91 -5.34 12.39 20.35
CA THR A 91 -5.01 13.73 20.82
C THR A 91 -5.43 13.89 22.28
N LEU A 92 -4.55 14.47 23.09
CA LEU A 92 -4.83 14.77 24.50
C LEU A 92 -5.50 16.14 24.69
N ILE A 93 -5.67 16.90 23.61
CA ILE A 93 -6.32 18.22 23.68
C ILE A 93 -7.83 18.03 23.53
N PHE A 94 -8.54 18.26 24.62
CA PHE A 94 -9.99 18.27 24.62
C PHE A 94 -10.52 19.45 23.79
N ARG A 95 -11.46 19.14 22.91
CA ARG A 95 -12.17 20.09 22.05
C ARG A 95 -13.63 19.69 22.01
N ASP A 96 -14.53 20.64 21.80
CA ASP A 96 -15.87 20.29 21.35
C ASP A 96 -15.83 19.67 19.95
N TYR A 97 -16.95 19.08 19.55
CA TYR A 97 -17.07 18.38 18.27
C TYR A 97 -16.66 19.24 17.06
N TYR A 98 -17.12 20.50 17.00
CA TYR A 98 -16.86 21.38 15.87
C TYR A 98 -15.38 21.74 15.76
N ASN A 99 -14.76 22.07 16.89
CA ASN A 99 -13.34 22.39 16.97
C ASN A 99 -12.45 21.16 16.72
N ALA A 100 -12.88 19.97 17.15
CA ALA A 100 -12.18 18.72 16.85
C ALA A 100 -12.21 18.40 15.34
N ALA A 101 -13.39 18.48 14.71
CA ALA A 101 -13.55 18.25 13.28
C ALA A 101 -12.75 19.26 12.45
N ALA A 102 -12.78 20.54 12.80
CA ALA A 102 -11.99 21.58 12.14
C ALA A 102 -10.47 21.33 12.29
N TYR A 103 -10.02 20.88 13.47
CA TYR A 103 -8.62 20.52 13.69
C TYR A 103 -8.20 19.33 12.80
N CYS A 104 -8.98 18.25 12.76
CA CYS A 104 -8.68 17.10 11.91
C CYS A 104 -8.56 17.52 10.43
N HIS A 105 -9.50 18.32 9.92
CA HIS A 105 -9.41 18.84 8.55
C HIS A 105 -8.17 19.71 8.32
N SER A 106 -7.76 20.51 9.30
CA SER A 106 -6.56 21.37 9.18
C SER A 106 -5.25 20.59 9.06
N VAL A 107 -5.22 19.33 9.50
CA VAL A 107 -4.06 18.43 9.37
C VAL A 107 -4.23 17.40 8.24
N GLY A 108 -5.20 17.60 7.33
CA GLY A 108 -5.45 16.70 6.22
C GLY A 108 -6.12 15.38 6.60
N ALA A 109 -6.73 15.30 7.78
CA ALA A 109 -7.42 14.13 8.30
C ALA A 109 -8.92 14.40 8.51
N MET A 110 -9.66 13.40 8.99
CA MET A 110 -11.06 13.52 9.41
C MET A 110 -11.24 13.02 10.84
N LEU A 111 -12.32 13.43 11.50
CA LEU A 111 -12.67 12.87 12.81
C LEU A 111 -12.94 11.37 12.63
N ALA A 112 -12.39 10.54 13.52
CA ALA A 112 -12.56 9.10 13.44
C ALA A 112 -14.05 8.71 13.52
N ASP A 113 -14.47 7.82 12.64
CA ASP A 113 -15.76 7.12 12.68
C ASP A 113 -15.59 5.71 13.26
N ASP A 114 -16.67 5.14 13.80
CA ASP A 114 -16.71 3.78 14.35
C ASP A 114 -17.59 2.87 13.47
N LEU A 115 -17.14 2.61 12.24
CA LEU A 115 -17.88 1.81 11.26
C LEU A 115 -17.36 0.37 11.09
N THR A 116 -16.23 0.03 11.70
CA THR A 116 -15.62 -1.31 11.60
C THR A 116 -14.96 -1.70 12.91
N GLN A 117 -14.91 -3.00 13.22
CA GLN A 117 -14.33 -3.51 14.47
C GLN A 117 -12.89 -3.01 14.71
N ASP A 118 -12.05 -2.98 13.66
CA ASP A 118 -10.68 -2.48 13.76
C ASP A 118 -10.58 -1.01 14.21
N LYS A 119 -11.62 -0.19 13.93
CA LYS A 119 -11.70 1.19 14.38
C LYS A 119 -12.24 1.31 15.80
N HIS A 120 -13.12 0.39 16.18
CA HIS A 120 -13.67 0.30 17.53
C HIS A 120 -12.61 -0.07 18.56
N ASP A 121 -11.72 -0.99 18.19
CA ASP A 121 -10.71 -1.57 19.08
C ASP A 121 -9.44 -0.72 19.23
N PHE A 122 -9.34 0.39 18.48
CA PHE A 122 -8.23 1.35 18.54
C PHE A 122 -8.38 2.32 19.72
#